data_AF-A0A7I0JQS4-F1
#
_entry.id   AF-A0A7I0JQS4-F1
#
_cell.length_a   1.000
_cell.length_b   1.000
_cell.length_c   1.000
_cell.angle_alpha   90.00
_cell.angle_beta   90.00
_cell.angle_gamma   90.00
#
_symmetry.space_group_name_H-M   'P 1'
#
loop_
_entity.id
_entity.type
_entity.pdbx_description
1 polymer ?
#
loop_
_entity_poly.entity_id
_entity_poly.type
_entity_poly.pdbx_seq_one_letter_code
_entity_poly.pdbx_strand_id
1 'polypeptide(L)'
;NTSKQAVNPGPKFGAYGLPKAATLFLSRQYALDYGAHGIRSNAVNADRIRSGLLTDTMIASRSGARGVSEKEYMSGNLLGQEVTADDVAQAFL
;
A
#
# COMPACT_ATOMS: atom_id res chain seq x y z
N ASN A 1 -5.48 -5.36 4.00
CA ASN A 1 -4.42 -4.74 3.18
C ASN A 1 -5.00 -3.54 2.41
N THR A 2 -4.60 -2.34 2.80
CA THR A 2 -5.03 -1.07 2.17
C THR A 2 -3.95 -0.55 1.21
N SER A 3 -4.03 0.71 0.80
CA SER A 3 -3.03 1.38 -0.02
C SER A 3 -2.93 2.84 0.37
N LYS A 4 -1.77 3.46 0.16
CA LYS A 4 -1.62 4.92 0.21
C LYS A 4 -2.62 5.65 -0.69
N GLN A 5 -3.14 5.01 -1.74
CA GLN A 5 -4.20 5.57 -2.59
C GLN A 5 -5.49 5.91 -1.83
N ALA A 6 -5.72 5.32 -0.66
CA ALA A 6 -6.86 5.64 0.20
C ALA A 6 -6.76 7.02 0.87
N VAL A 7 -5.55 7.58 1.02
CA VAL A 7 -5.29 8.85 1.73
C VAL A 7 -4.54 9.87 0.87
N ASN A 8 -3.80 9.42 -0.13
CA ASN A 8 -3.03 10.22 -1.06
C ASN A 8 -3.21 9.67 -2.49
N PRO A 9 -4.35 9.95 -3.15
CA PRO A 9 -4.68 9.40 -4.45
C PRO A 9 -3.81 9.99 -5.57
N GLY A 10 -3.45 9.14 -6.54
CA GLY A 10 -2.76 9.54 -7.76
C GLY A 10 -3.70 9.63 -8.97
N PRO A 11 -3.35 10.40 -10.01
CA PRO A 11 -4.13 10.48 -11.23
C PRO A 11 -4.26 9.10 -11.90
N LYS A 12 -5.44 8.80 -12.45
CA LYS A 12 -5.76 7.55 -13.18
C LYS A 12 -5.75 6.26 -12.33
N PHE A 13 -5.82 6.36 -11.00
CA PHE A 13 -5.89 5.19 -10.10
C PHE A 13 -7.28 4.94 -9.51
N GLY A 14 -8.36 5.58 -10.00
CA GLY A 14 -9.70 5.50 -9.40
C GLY A 14 -10.20 4.07 -9.13
N ALA A 15 -10.10 3.18 -10.13
CA ALA A 15 -10.53 1.78 -9.99
C ALA A 15 -9.73 0.98 -8.94
N TYR A 16 -8.48 1.38 -8.67
CA TYR A 16 -7.66 0.78 -7.63
C TYR A 16 -7.82 1.49 -6.27
N GLY A 17 -7.93 2.82 -6.27
CA GLY A 17 -8.02 3.66 -5.07
C GLY A 17 -9.36 3.55 -4.37
N LEU A 18 -10.47 3.53 -5.12
CA LEU A 18 -11.83 3.43 -4.56
C LEU A 18 -12.00 2.20 -3.65
N PRO A 19 -11.71 0.96 -4.09
CA PRO A 19 -11.85 -0.20 -3.21
C PRO A 19 -10.86 -0.17 -2.04
N LYS A 20 -9.68 0.44 -2.18
CA LYS A 20 -8.73 0.60 -1.07
C LYS A 20 -9.21 1.61 -0.02
N ALA A 21 -9.81 2.71 -0.45
CA ALA A 21 -10.43 3.69 0.45
C ALA A 21 -11.62 3.07 1.21
N ALA A 22 -12.50 2.36 0.50
CA ALA A 22 -13.61 1.64 1.11
C ALA A 22 -13.12 0.59 2.13
N THR A 23 -12.09 -0.18 1.81
CA THR A 23 -11.49 -1.16 2.73
C THR A 23 -10.91 -0.50 3.98
N LEU A 24 -10.22 0.64 3.84
CA LEU A 24 -9.68 1.38 4.98
C LEU A 24 -10.79 1.90 5.89
N PHE A 25 -11.84 2.48 5.29
CA PHE A 25 -12.99 2.96 6.05
C PHE A 25 -13.70 1.83 6.78
N LEU A 26 -13.91 0.68 6.12
CA LEU A 26 -14.52 -0.50 6.73
C LEU A 26 -13.69 -1.04 7.90
N SER A 27 -12.35 -1.07 7.78
CA SER A 27 -11.49 -1.48 8.90
C SER A 27 -11.70 -0.58 10.11
N ARG A 28 -11.82 0.74 9.91
CA ARG A 28 -12.15 1.68 10.98
C ARG A 28 -13.54 1.42 11.56
N GLN A 29 -14.54 1.19 10.72
CA GLN A 29 -15.91 0.91 11.16
C GLN A 29 -15.94 -0.34 12.08
N TYR A 30 -15.25 -1.41 11.71
CA TYR A 30 -15.17 -2.63 12.52
C TYR A 30 -14.44 -2.43 13.85
N ALA A 31 -13.44 -1.56 13.91
CA ALA A 31 -12.80 -1.21 15.18
C ALA A 31 -13.78 -0.50 16.14
N LEU A 32 -14.68 0.33 15.60
CA LEU A 32 -15.72 1.00 16.39
C LEU A 32 -16.82 0.02 16.82
N ASP A 33 -17.32 -0.80 15.90
CA ASP A 33 -18.46 -1.69 16.15
C ASP A 33 -18.12 -2.82 17.13
N TYR A 34 -16.89 -3.34 17.07
CA TYR A 34 -16.50 -4.55 17.80
C TYR A 34 -15.46 -4.32 18.90
N GLY A 35 -15.02 -3.07 19.10
CA GLY A 35 -14.07 -2.72 20.15
C GLY A 35 -14.58 -3.09 21.55
N ALA A 36 -15.88 -2.92 21.81
CA ALA A 36 -16.50 -3.31 23.08
C ALA A 36 -16.48 -4.84 23.34
N HIS A 37 -16.29 -5.65 22.28
CA HIS A 37 -16.15 -7.11 22.37
C HIS A 37 -14.67 -7.55 22.44
N GLY A 38 -13.72 -6.61 22.57
CA GLY A 38 -12.29 -6.91 22.59
C GLY A 38 -11.70 -7.26 21.22
N ILE A 39 -12.42 -7.01 20.12
CA ILE A 39 -11.95 -7.30 18.76
C ILE A 39 -11.25 -6.07 18.19
N ARG A 40 -10.04 -6.25 17.66
CA ARG A 40 -9.27 -5.20 16.97
C ARG A 40 -9.41 -5.36 15.46
N SER A 41 -9.57 -4.25 14.74
CA SER A 41 -9.50 -4.20 13.28
C SER A 41 -8.50 -3.14 12.85
N ASN A 42 -7.57 -3.51 11.96
CA ASN A 42 -6.48 -2.66 11.49
C ASN A 42 -6.21 -2.88 10.00
N ALA A 43 -5.49 -1.96 9.38
CA ALA A 43 -5.11 -2.05 7.98
C ALA A 43 -3.62 -1.71 7.80
N VAL A 44 -2.92 -2.54 7.03
CA VAL A 44 -1.53 -2.32 6.61
C VAL A 44 -1.49 -1.80 5.17
N ASN A 45 -0.69 -0.77 4.91
CA ASN A 45 -0.32 -0.30 3.56
C ASN A 45 1.13 -0.71 3.28
N ALA A 46 1.34 -1.59 2.31
CA ALA A 46 2.67 -2.09 1.95
C ALA A 46 3.52 -1.12 1.11
N ASP A 47 2.93 -0.07 0.52
CA ASP A 47 3.56 0.75 -0.54
C ASP A 47 4.08 -0.10 -1.73
N ARG A 48 5.28 0.18 -2.24
CA ARG A 48 5.88 -0.48 -3.41
C ARG A 48 6.71 -1.66 -2.92
N ILE A 49 6.08 -2.84 -2.92
CA ILE A 49 6.76 -4.11 -2.65
C ILE A 49 6.82 -4.97 -3.91
N ARG A 50 7.93 -5.66 -4.14
CA ARG A 50 8.00 -6.70 -5.17
C ARG A 50 7.12 -7.85 -4.76
N SER A 51 6.06 -8.07 -5.51
CA SER A 51 5.04 -9.10 -5.25
C SER A 51 4.49 -9.59 -6.58
N GLY A 52 3.64 -10.62 -6.55
CA GLY A 52 2.94 -11.07 -7.76
C GLY A 52 2.05 -10.00 -8.42
N LEU A 53 1.77 -8.88 -7.74
CA LEU A 53 0.98 -7.77 -8.27
C LEU A 53 1.81 -6.61 -8.83
N LEU A 54 3.02 -6.37 -8.29
CA LEU A 54 3.95 -5.35 -8.78
C LEU A 54 5.14 -6.08 -9.42
N THR A 55 4.97 -6.41 -10.71
CA THR A 55 5.95 -7.15 -11.49
C THR A 55 7.11 -6.25 -11.95
N ASP A 56 8.24 -6.85 -12.31
CA ASP A 56 9.40 -6.10 -12.82
C ASP A 56 9.05 -5.28 -14.08
N THR A 57 8.20 -5.82 -14.97
CA THR A 57 7.70 -5.06 -16.14
C THR A 57 6.92 -3.81 -15.74
N MET A 58 6.09 -3.90 -14.69
CA MET A 58 5.36 -2.74 -14.17
C MET A 58 6.30 -1.74 -13.49
N ILE A 59 7.33 -2.22 -12.80
CA ILE A 59 8.34 -1.37 -12.16
C ILE A 59 9.10 -0.59 -13.24
N ALA A 60 9.64 -1.27 -14.25
CA ALA A 60 10.34 -0.66 -15.38
C ALA A 60 9.48 0.38 -16.12
N SER A 61 8.22 0.03 -16.41
CA SER A 61 7.28 0.94 -17.08
C SER A 61 6.97 2.18 -16.23
N ARG A 62 6.70 2.00 -14.93
CA ARG A 62 6.29 3.11 -14.03
C ARG A 62 7.47 3.97 -13.58
N SER A 63 8.68 3.42 -13.45
CA SER A 63 9.90 4.17 -13.18
C SER A 63 10.26 5.05 -14.37
N GLY A 64 10.25 4.47 -15.59
CA GLY A 64 10.46 5.20 -16.84
C GLY A 64 9.46 6.34 -17.06
N ALA A 65 8.17 6.09 -16.82
CA ALA A 65 7.13 7.12 -16.90
C ALA A 65 7.32 8.29 -15.90
N ARG A 66 8.16 8.10 -14.87
CA ARG A 66 8.50 9.11 -13.86
C ARG A 66 9.90 9.69 -14.03
N GLY A 67 10.66 9.24 -15.04
CA GLY A 67 12.02 9.72 -15.30
C GLY A 67 13.02 9.36 -14.20
N VAL A 68 12.79 8.27 -13.47
CA VAL A 68 13.66 7.81 -12.36
C VAL A 68 14.10 6.37 -12.61
N SER A 69 15.21 5.95 -12.00
CA SER A 69 15.64 4.56 -12.02
C SER A 69 14.66 3.65 -11.28
N GLU A 70 14.70 2.34 -11.55
CA GLU A 70 13.89 1.37 -10.79
C GLU A 70 14.25 1.38 -9.30
N LYS A 71 15.53 1.56 -8.96
CA LYS A 71 15.99 1.67 -7.58
C LYS A 71 15.32 2.85 -6.89
N GLU A 72 15.44 4.05 -7.45
CA GLU A 72 14.80 5.26 -6.91
C GLU A 72 13.26 5.14 -6.87
N TYR A 73 12.67 4.47 -7.86
CA TYR A 73 11.25 4.19 -7.87
C TYR A 73 10.85 3.29 -6.71
N MET A 74 11.57 2.21 -6.44
CA MET A 74 11.24 1.27 -5.37
C MET A 74 11.58 1.82 -3.97
N SER A 75 12.64 2.63 -3.88
CA SER A 75 13.11 3.22 -2.64
C SER A 75 12.58 4.64 -2.37
N GLY A 76 11.60 5.12 -3.15
CA GLY A 76 11.09 6.49 -3.09
C GLY A 76 10.18 6.79 -1.89
N ASN A 77 10.48 6.24 -0.71
CA ASN A 77 9.90 6.62 0.58
C ASN A 77 10.90 7.50 1.35
N LEU A 78 10.49 8.01 2.52
CA LEU A 78 11.28 8.95 3.31
C LEU A 78 12.64 8.38 3.78
N LEU A 79 12.77 7.06 3.87
CA LEU A 79 14.00 6.39 4.29
C LEU A 79 14.95 6.09 3.13
N GLY A 80 14.51 6.26 1.89
CA GLY A 80 15.32 5.92 0.73
C GLY A 80 15.61 4.42 0.61
N GLN A 81 14.78 3.56 1.21
CA GLN A 81 14.97 2.09 1.25
C GLN A 81 13.85 1.37 0.50
N GLU A 82 14.16 0.26 -0.16
CA GLU A 82 13.14 -0.61 -0.73
C GLU A 82 12.42 -1.38 0.39
N VAL A 83 11.09 -1.49 0.31
CA VAL A 83 10.30 -2.27 1.27
C VAL A 83 10.18 -3.71 0.75
N THR A 84 10.55 -4.68 1.59
CA THR A 84 10.51 -6.11 1.26
C THR A 84 9.21 -6.77 1.71
N ALA A 85 8.97 -8.00 1.25
CA ALA A 85 7.84 -8.80 1.72
C ALA A 85 7.95 -9.12 3.22
N ASP A 86 9.17 -9.33 3.73
CA ASP A 86 9.43 -9.60 5.15
C ASP A 86 9.10 -8.38 6.01
N ASP A 87 9.45 -7.16 5.56
CA ASP A 87 9.09 -5.91 6.26
C ASP A 87 7.57 -5.78 6.42
N VAL A 88 6.82 -6.13 5.37
CA VAL A 88 5.35 -6.10 5.42
C VAL A 88 4.80 -7.20 6.31
N ALA A 89 5.38 -8.40 6.28
CA ALA A 89 4.96 -9.52 7.12
C ALA A 89 5.12 -9.19 8.62
N GLN A 90 6.19 -8.51 9.00
CA GLN A 90 6.42 -8.08 10.38
C GLN A 90 5.32 -7.14 10.90
N ALA A 91 4.65 -6.37 10.03
CA ALA A 91 3.56 -5.48 10.42
C ALA A 91 2.26 -6.22 10.84
N PHE A 92 2.19 -7.54 10.66
CA PHE A 92 1.05 -8.37 11.06
C PHE A 92 1.27 -9.14 12.38
N LEU A 93 2.48 -9.11 12.94
CA LEU A 93 2.83 -9.73 14.22
C LEU A 93 2.59 -8.74 15.39
#